data_AF-A0AA88J6A5-F1
#
_entry.id   AF-A0AA88J6A5-F1
#
_cell.length_a   1.000
_cell.length_b   1.000
_cell.length_c   1.000
_cell.angle_alpha   90.00
_cell.angle_beta   90.00
_cell.angle_gamma   90.00
#
_symmetry.space_group_name_H-M   'P 1'
#
loop_
_entity.id
_entity.type
_entity.pdbx_description
1 polymer ?
#
loop_
_entity_poly.entity_id
_entity_poly.type
_entity_poly.pdbx_seq_one_letter_code
_entity_poly.pdbx_strand_id
1 'polypeptide(L)'
;MEAAACPMDVHPIDVNEYDNVDERVNNRVNLVKRTCNCLVWQSDEFPCSHAVAAIWKQKLEPADFAYIYFKNRVYRETYNGVVYPLGDKSSWNVFEDFLNVDVPVSNNRRSAGRPRMERIPSIEEVRTQLRCF
;
A
#
# COMPACT_ATOMS: atom_id res chain seq x y z
N MET A 1 22.97 4.86 -0.06
CA MET A 1 21.99 5.55 -0.92
C MET A 1 20.91 6.05 0.01
N GLU A 2 21.06 7.28 0.50
CA GLU A 2 20.11 7.91 1.42
C GLU A 2 19.00 8.51 0.55
N ALA A 3 17.80 7.95 0.63
CA ALA A 3 16.64 8.58 0.00
C ALA A 3 16.39 9.87 0.78
N ALA A 4 16.65 11.02 0.15
CA ALA A 4 16.24 12.30 0.70
C ALA A 4 14.71 12.31 0.74
N ALA A 5 14.14 12.00 1.90
CA ALA A 5 12.75 12.28 2.19
C ALA A 5 12.57 13.80 2.02
N CYS A 6 11.59 14.23 1.21
CA CYS A 6 11.21 15.64 1.20
C CYS A 6 10.98 16.06 2.67
N PRO A 7 11.68 17.09 3.17
CA PRO A 7 11.58 17.48 4.55
C PRO A 7 10.17 18.02 4.80
N MET A 8 9.30 17.16 5.32
CA MET A 8 8.01 17.59 5.83
C MET A 8 8.24 18.49 7.04
N ASP A 9 7.64 19.67 7.03
CA ASP A 9 7.68 20.55 8.20
C ASP A 9 6.62 20.10 9.20
N VAL A 10 7.07 19.73 10.39
CA VAL A 10 6.24 19.09 11.42
C VAL A 10 6.07 20.07 12.58
N HIS A 11 4.85 20.58 12.74
CA HIS A 11 4.48 21.48 13.82
C HIS A 11 3.62 20.76 14.86
N PRO A 12 4.01 20.79 16.16
CA PRO A 12 3.19 20.24 17.21
C PRO A 12 1.97 21.14 17.47
N ILE A 13 0.82 20.51 17.63
CA ILE A 13 -0.45 21.14 18.04
C ILE A 13 -0.71 20.82 19.51
N ASP A 14 -0.49 19.56 19.87
CA ASP A 14 -0.58 19.01 21.22
C ASP A 14 0.44 17.87 21.37
N VAL A 15 0.55 17.27 22.56
CA VAL A 15 1.51 16.20 22.88
C VAL A 15 1.49 15.09 21.84
N ASN A 16 0.30 14.72 21.32
CA ASN A 16 0.13 13.61 20.37
C ASN A 16 -0.42 14.05 19.01
N GLU A 17 -0.54 15.36 18.76
CA GLU A 17 -1.19 15.89 17.58
C GLU A 17 -0.26 16.84 16.82
N TYR A 18 -0.15 16.63 15.52
CA TYR A 18 0.84 17.30 14.66
C TYR A 18 0.19 17.75 13.36
N ASP A 19 0.57 18.92 12.90
CA ASP A 19 0.29 19.40 11.56
C ASP A 19 1.59 19.24 10.74
N ASN A 20 1.51 18.44 9.67
CA ASN A 20 2.60 18.24 8.72
C ASN A 20 2.28 19.02 7.45
N VAL A 21 3.04 20.08 7.21
CA VAL A 21 2.91 20.86 5.98
C VAL A 21 3.67 20.15 4.88
N ASP A 22 2.94 19.52 3.97
CA ASP A 22 3.45 19.06 2.67
C ASP A 22 3.24 20.17 1.63
N GLU A 23 3.95 20.11 0.50
CA GLU A 23 3.95 21.14 -0.56
C GLU A 23 2.56 21.52 -1.08
N ARG A 24 1.54 20.68 -0.83
CA ARG A 24 0.18 20.82 -1.37
C ARG A 24 -0.91 21.02 -0.32
N VAL A 25 -0.78 20.45 0.88
CA VAL A 25 -1.84 20.44 1.90
C VAL A 25 -1.24 20.25 3.30
N ASN A 26 -1.86 20.86 4.31
CA ASN A 26 -1.54 20.59 5.72
C ASN A 26 -2.20 19.27 6.18
N ASN A 27 -1.39 18.33 6.65
CA ASN A 27 -1.82 17.00 7.07
C ASN A 27 -1.80 16.85 8.59
N ARG A 28 -2.98 16.71 9.17
CA ARG A 28 -3.15 16.51 10.62
C ARG A 28 -2.95 15.04 10.98
N VAL A 29 -2.09 14.79 11.95
CA VAL A 29 -1.71 13.47 12.46
C VAL A 29 -2.02 13.39 13.95
N ASN A 30 -2.64 12.29 14.39
CA ASN A 30 -2.80 11.97 15.80
C ASN A 30 -2.18 10.59 16.10
N LEU A 31 -1.10 10.58 16.89
CA LEU A 31 -0.31 9.38 17.16
C LEU A 31 -0.99 8.38 18.08
N VAL A 32 -1.82 8.85 19.03
CA VAL A 32 -2.57 7.98 19.96
C VAL A 32 -3.72 7.29 19.23
N LYS A 33 -4.48 8.06 18.44
CA LYS A 33 -5.58 7.52 17.63
C LYS A 33 -5.10 6.76 16.40
N ARG A 34 -3.81 6.88 16.04
CA ARG A 34 -3.20 6.30 14.83
C ARG A 34 -3.93 6.73 13.56
N THR A 35 -4.22 8.02 13.46
CA THR A 35 -4.98 8.59 12.34
C THR A 35 -4.23 9.71 11.66
N CYS A 36 -4.38 9.81 10.34
CA CYS A 36 -3.98 10.98 9.57
C CYS A 36 -5.12 11.44 8.65
N ASN A 37 -5.29 12.74 8.43
CA ASN A 37 -6.30 13.25 7.51
C ASN A 37 -6.05 12.84 6.04
N CYS A 38 -4.84 12.39 5.67
CA CYS A 38 -4.58 11.78 4.36
C CYS A 38 -5.24 10.39 4.19
N LEU A 39 -5.81 9.81 5.25
CA LEU A 39 -6.50 8.51 5.31
C LEU A 39 -5.66 7.27 4.98
N VAL A 40 -4.43 7.42 4.49
CA VAL A 40 -3.53 6.32 4.17
C VAL A 40 -3.26 5.44 5.40
N TRP A 41 -3.04 6.03 6.58
CA TRP A 41 -2.77 5.24 7.79
C TRP A 41 -3.98 4.39 8.20
N GLN A 42 -5.18 4.92 8.08
CA GLN A 42 -6.42 4.18 8.39
C GLN A 42 -6.71 3.07 7.38
N SER A 43 -6.34 3.29 6.11
CA SER A 43 -6.54 2.32 5.03
C SER A 43 -5.53 1.17 5.11
N ASP A 44 -4.25 1.51 5.25
CA ASP A 44 -3.16 0.54 5.14
C ASP A 44 -2.79 -0.06 6.50
N GLU A 45 -3.33 0.49 7.59
CA GLU A 45 -3.02 0.14 8.98
C GLU A 45 -1.52 0.28 9.33
N PHE A 46 -0.80 1.01 8.47
CA PHE A 46 0.63 1.29 8.56
C PHE A 46 0.84 2.82 8.56
N PRO A 47 1.78 3.36 9.36
CA PRO A 47 2.03 4.80 9.40
C PRO A 47 2.32 5.35 8.01
N CYS A 48 1.52 6.33 7.57
CA CYS A 48 1.79 7.08 6.34
C CYS A 48 3.05 7.96 6.48
N SER A 49 3.53 8.53 5.39
CA SER A 49 4.71 9.43 5.41
C SER A 49 4.60 10.55 6.46
N HIS A 50 3.44 11.21 6.55
CA HIS A 50 3.17 12.26 7.54
C HIS A 50 3.25 11.73 8.98
N ALA A 51 2.72 10.54 9.22
CA ALA A 51 2.78 9.90 10.52
C ALA A 51 4.21 9.54 10.92
N VAL A 52 4.98 8.97 9.98
CA VAL A 52 6.40 8.65 10.18
C VAL A 52 7.20 9.90 10.55
N ALA A 53 6.96 11.03 9.87
CA ALA A 53 7.60 12.30 10.20
C ALA A 53 7.29 12.78 11.63
N ALA A 54 6.01 12.72 12.05
CA ALA A 54 5.59 13.06 13.41
C ALA A 54 6.18 12.11 14.47
N ILE A 55 6.24 10.81 14.19
CA ILE A 55 6.83 9.80 15.07
C ILE A 55 8.33 10.06 15.28
N TRP A 56 9.07 10.32 14.20
CA TRP A 56 10.49 10.64 14.29
C TRP A 56 10.75 11.95 15.03
N LYS A 57 9.87 12.95 14.91
CA LYS A 57 9.95 14.19 15.71
C LYS A 57 9.91 13.92 17.21
N GLN A 58 9.13 12.92 17.64
CA GLN A 58 9.08 12.45 19.02
C GLN A 58 10.21 11.47 19.39
N LYS A 59 11.12 11.12 18.47
CA LYS A 59 12.16 10.10 18.65
C LYS A 59 11.58 8.73 19.01
N LEU A 60 10.41 8.41 18.47
CA LEU A 60 9.78 7.10 18.59
C LEU A 60 10.07 6.25 17.34
N GLU A 61 9.82 4.95 17.44
CA GLU A 61 10.06 3.99 16.35
C GLU A 61 8.77 3.76 15.54
N PRO A 62 8.74 4.06 14.22
CA PRO A 62 7.52 3.88 13.41
C PRO A 62 6.99 2.45 13.37
N ALA A 63 7.86 1.45 13.50
CA ALA A 63 7.45 0.04 13.54
C ALA A 63 6.50 -0.29 14.70
N ASP A 64 6.53 0.48 15.81
CA ASP A 64 5.63 0.28 16.95
C ASP A 64 4.19 0.79 16.69
N PHE A 65 4.05 1.65 15.70
CA PHE A 65 2.79 2.26 15.29
C PHE A 65 2.07 1.48 14.18
N ALA A 66 2.77 0.54 13.54
CA ALA A 66 2.16 -0.43 12.64
C ALA A 66 1.20 -1.37 13.38
N TYR A 67 0.20 -1.86 12.67
CA TYR A 67 -0.72 -2.84 13.21
C TYR A 67 -0.08 -4.22 13.42
N ILE A 68 -0.64 -5.00 14.34
CA ILE A 68 0.01 -6.20 14.88
C ILE A 68 0.25 -7.28 13.80
N TYR A 69 -0.62 -7.36 12.80
CA TYR A 69 -0.52 -8.36 11.72
C TYR A 69 0.71 -8.18 10.83
N PHE A 70 1.30 -6.99 10.80
CA PHE A 70 2.54 -6.71 10.06
C PHE A 70 3.82 -7.01 10.86
N LYS A 71 3.70 -7.47 12.11
CA LYS A 71 4.87 -7.80 12.92
C LYS A 71 5.41 -9.18 12.54
N ASN A 72 6.74 -9.28 12.41
CA ASN A 72 7.44 -10.53 12.09
C ASN A 72 7.04 -11.72 12.97
N ARG A 73 6.75 -11.47 14.27
CA ARG A 73 6.26 -12.52 15.18
C ARG A 73 4.96 -13.14 14.68
N VAL A 74 3.96 -12.30 14.37
CA VAL A 74 2.65 -12.76 13.89
C VAL A 74 2.76 -13.39 12.51
N TYR A 75 3.59 -12.82 11.63
CA TYR A 75 3.88 -13.43 10.34
C TYR A 75 4.42 -14.86 10.49
N ARG A 76 5.46 -15.04 11.32
CA ARG A 76 6.05 -16.37 11.57
C ARG A 76 5.06 -17.33 12.20
N GLU A 77 4.27 -16.89 13.17
CA GLU A 77 3.23 -17.70 13.80
C GLU A 77 2.17 -18.15 12.78
N THR A 78 1.71 -17.23 11.93
CA THR A 78 0.73 -17.50 10.86
C THR A 78 1.24 -18.54 9.87
N TYR A 79 2.53 -18.46 9.50
CA TYR A 79 3.16 -19.35 8.53
C TYR A 79 4.02 -20.46 9.17
N ASN A 80 3.82 -20.77 10.46
CA ASN A 80 4.60 -21.82 11.14
C ASN A 80 4.21 -23.25 10.70
N GLY A 81 3.19 -23.38 9.84
CA GLY A 81 2.77 -24.65 9.28
C GLY A 81 3.79 -25.20 8.27
N VAL A 82 3.90 -26.52 8.19
CA VAL A 82 4.69 -27.19 7.15
C VAL A 82 3.92 -27.14 5.84
N VAL A 83 4.51 -26.51 4.82
CA VAL A 83 4.03 -26.61 3.44
C VAL A 83 4.66 -27.84 2.81
N TYR A 84 3.88 -28.90 2.62
CA TYR A 84 4.34 -30.09 1.91
C TYR A 84 4.44 -29.78 0.41
N PRO A 85 5.59 -30.04 -0.23
CA PRO A 85 5.68 -29.94 -1.68
C PRO A 85 4.68 -30.93 -2.29
N LEU A 86 4.00 -30.49 -3.36
CA LEU A 86 3.21 -31.41 -4.15
C LEU A 86 4.15 -32.44 -4.78
N GLY A 87 3.77 -33.71 -4.68
CA GLY A 87 4.46 -34.81 -5.36
C GLY A 87 4.34 -34.71 -6.88
N ASP A 88 4.81 -35.73 -7.58
CA ASP A 88 4.65 -35.79 -9.03
C ASP A 88 3.16 -35.74 -9.42
N LYS A 89 2.85 -35.08 -10.54
CA LYS A 89 1.46 -34.90 -11.01
C LYS A 89 0.73 -36.23 -11.21
N SER A 90 1.45 -37.31 -11.57
CA SER A 90 0.87 -38.65 -11.70
C SER A 90 0.32 -39.22 -10.38
N SER A 91 0.81 -38.72 -9.24
CA SER A 91 0.39 -39.16 -7.90
C SER A 91 -0.79 -38.34 -7.34
N TRP A 92 -1.25 -37.31 -8.05
CA TRP A 92 -2.31 -36.44 -7.55
C TRP A 92 -3.66 -37.13 -7.67
N ASN A 93 -4.39 -37.23 -6.56
CA ASN A 93 -5.77 -37.67 -6.58
C ASN A 93 -6.68 -36.48 -6.91
N VAL A 94 -6.94 -36.27 -8.20
CA VAL A 94 -7.81 -35.20 -8.70
C VAL A 94 -9.21 -35.78 -8.89
N PHE A 95 -10.23 -35.20 -8.24
CA PHE A 95 -11.63 -35.64 -8.43
C PHE A 95 -12.07 -35.42 -9.89
N GLU A 96 -12.94 -36.30 -10.41
CA GLU A 96 -13.44 -36.22 -11.78
C GLU A 96 -14.02 -34.85 -12.15
N ASP A 97 -14.66 -34.18 -11.19
CA ASP A 97 -15.21 -32.83 -11.34
C ASP A 97 -14.16 -31.75 -11.64
N PHE A 98 -12.89 -31.97 -11.30
CA PHE A 98 -11.77 -31.05 -11.57
C PHE A 98 -10.91 -31.45 -12.76
N LEU A 99 -11.06 -32.65 -13.30
CA LEU A 99 -10.28 -33.13 -14.44
C LEU A 99 -10.66 -32.43 -15.76
N ASN A 100 -11.90 -31.94 -15.86
CA ASN A 100 -12.46 -31.32 -17.06
C ASN A 100 -12.94 -29.87 -16.83
N VAL A 101 -12.37 -29.18 -15.83
CA VAL A 101 -12.62 -27.74 -15.69
C VAL A 101 -11.90 -27.04 -16.82
N ASP A 102 -12.63 -26.72 -17.89
CA ASP A 102 -12.23 -25.71 -18.84
C ASP A 102 -12.15 -24.37 -18.10
N VAL A 103 -10.96 -24.04 -17.60
CA VAL A 103 -10.68 -22.69 -17.12
C VAL A 103 -10.76 -21.80 -18.36
N PRO A 104 -11.75 -20.90 -18.47
CA PRO A 104 -11.85 -20.04 -19.63
C PRO A 104 -10.57 -19.21 -19.68
N VAL A 105 -9.73 -19.48 -20.68
CA VAL A 105 -8.57 -18.66 -20.96
C VAL A 105 -9.13 -17.28 -21.21
N SER A 106 -8.77 -16.28 -20.38
CA SER A 106 -9.29 -14.95 -20.60
C SER A 106 -8.91 -14.53 -22.01
N ASN A 107 -9.90 -14.32 -22.88
CA ASN A 107 -9.71 -13.75 -24.20
C ASN A 107 -9.36 -12.24 -24.12
N ASN A 108 -8.94 -11.78 -22.94
CA ASN A 108 -8.36 -10.47 -22.76
C ASN A 108 -6.91 -10.47 -23.29
N ARG A 109 -6.73 -10.90 -24.54
CA ARG A 109 -5.53 -10.57 -25.30
C ARG A 109 -5.54 -9.05 -25.41
N ARG A 110 -4.63 -8.40 -24.68
CA ARG A 110 -4.34 -6.99 -24.94
C ARG A 110 -4.02 -6.87 -26.42
N SER A 111 -4.62 -5.90 -27.10
CA SER A 111 -4.34 -5.61 -28.50
C SER A 111 -2.83 -5.52 -28.69
N ALA A 112 -2.31 -6.13 -29.76
CA ALA A 112 -0.89 -6.00 -30.08
C ALA A 112 -0.55 -4.50 -30.25
N GLY A 113 0.45 -4.02 -29.51
CA GLY A 113 0.87 -2.62 -29.53
C GLY A 113 1.33 -2.10 -28.18
N ARG A 114 1.98 -0.93 -28.21
CA ARG A 114 2.39 -0.22 -26.99
C ARG A 114 1.12 0.18 -26.20
N PRO A 115 1.02 -0.16 -24.91
CA PRO A 115 -0.05 0.34 -24.07
C PRO A 115 -0.15 1.86 -24.16
N ARG A 116 -1.36 2.39 -24.24
CA ARG A 116 -1.57 3.84 -24.26
C ARG A 116 -0.96 4.43 -23.00
N MET A 117 -0.04 5.38 -23.18
CA MET A 117 0.62 6.06 -22.05
C MET A 117 -0.31 7.09 -21.40
N GLU A 118 -1.25 7.64 -22.16
CA GLU A 118 -2.26 8.57 -21.67
C GLU A 118 -3.54 7.85 -21.23
N ARG A 119 -4.15 8.35 -20.16
CA ARG A 119 -5.47 7.91 -19.69
C ARG A 119 -6.56 8.26 -20.73
N ILE A 120 -7.61 7.43 -20.80
CA ILE A 120 -8.86 7.77 -21.52
C ILE A 120 -9.69 8.66 -20.59
N PRO A 121 -9.97 9.94 -20.95
CA PRO A 121 -10.82 10.81 -20.15
C PRO A 121 -12.29 10.39 -20.24
N SER A 122 -13.07 10.66 -19.18
CA SER A 122 -14.54 10.56 -19.24
C SER A 122 -15.14 11.66 -20.11
N ILE A 123 -16.40 11.51 -20.52
CA ILE A 123 -17.09 12.46 -21.43
C ILE A 123 -17.00 13.92 -20.95
N GLU A 124 -17.00 14.15 -19.64
CA GLU A 124 -16.99 15.48 -19.04
C GLU A 124 -15.59 16.00 -18.70
N GLU A 125 -14.54 15.20 -18.95
CA GLU A 125 -13.18 15.54 -18.53
C GLU A 125 -12.42 16.24 -19.66
N VAL A 126 -12.17 17.53 -19.45
CA VAL A 126 -11.41 18.36 -20.38
C VAL A 126 -9.94 17.98 -20.30
N ARG A 127 -9.35 17.59 -21.44
CA ARG A 127 -7.90 17.37 -21.57
C ARG A 127 -7.17 18.69 -21.36
N THR A 128 -6.57 18.86 -20.18
CA THR A 128 -5.64 19.97 -19.95
C THR A 128 -4.38 19.71 -20.77
N GLN A 129 -4.08 20.59 -21.72
CA GLN A 129 -2.80 20.52 -22.43
C GLN A 129 -1.68 20.83 -21.44
N LEU A 130 -0.90 19.81 -21.09
CA LEU A 130 0.37 20.01 -20.40
C LEU A 130 1.30 20.76 -21.37
N ARG A 131 1.47 22.06 -21.16
CA ARG A 131 2.54 22.82 -21.80
C ARG A 131 3.82 22.53 -21.03
N CYS A 132 4.83 22.01 -21.71
CA CYS A 132 6.17 21.97 -21.15
C CYS A 132 6.64 23.40 -20.90
N PHE A 133 7.13 23.66 -19.69
CA PHE A 133 7.95 24.82 -19.38
C PHE A 133 9.41 24.50 -19.69
#